data_AF-Q639U6-F1
#
_entry.id   AF-Q639U6-F1
#
_cell.length_a   1.000
_cell.length_b   1.000
_cell.length_c   1.000
_cell.angle_alpha   90.00
_cell.angle_beta   90.00
_cell.angle_gamma   90.00
#
_symmetry.space_group_name_H-M   'P 1'
#
loop_
_entity.id
_entity.type
_entity.pdbx_description
1 polymer ?
#
loop_
_entity_poly.entity_id
_entity_poly.type
_entity_poly.pdbx_seq_one_letter_code
_entity_poly.pdbx_strand_id
1 'polypeptide(L)'
;MRILECEYIISVYDISVVDISSNDVSEVVIMNAKVQKYIPLTEATYYILLSLVKPMHGYGIMQMVEEMTNGEVKLGPGTLYGNTTKLLKEKLIVEVASTDRKKCYELTPLGREVLELEYNRLQRSVRNGNSILGE
;
A
#
# COMPACT_ATOMS: atom_id res chain seq x y z
N MET A 1 -23.71 6.44 -31.99
CA MET A 1 -23.82 6.90 -30.59
C MET A 1 -22.53 6.48 -29.90
N ARG A 2 -21.55 7.40 -29.85
CA ARG A 2 -20.22 7.17 -29.28
C ARG A 2 -20.31 7.38 -27.76
N ILE A 3 -19.81 6.45 -26.97
CA ILE A 3 -19.42 6.70 -25.59
C ILE A 3 -17.91 6.79 -25.62
N LEU A 4 -17.40 8.01 -25.42
CA LEU A 4 -15.99 8.35 -25.27
C LEU A 4 -15.69 8.43 -23.76
N GLU A 5 -14.55 7.85 -23.40
CA GLU A 5 -13.61 8.28 -22.35
C GLU A 5 -14.00 8.16 -20.88
N CYS A 6 -13.46 7.13 -20.23
CA CYS A 6 -13.10 7.14 -18.81
C CYS A 6 -11.57 7.23 -18.70
N GLU A 7 -11.01 8.43 -18.85
CA GLU A 7 -9.72 8.76 -18.26
C GLU A 7 -9.99 9.52 -16.97
N TYR A 8 -9.67 8.90 -15.83
CA TYR A 8 -9.50 9.62 -14.58
C TYR A 8 -8.33 9.02 -13.80
N ILE A 9 -7.14 9.35 -14.27
CA ILE A 9 -5.91 9.21 -13.50
C ILE A 9 -5.74 10.53 -12.75
N ILE A 10 -6.31 10.66 -11.54
CA ILE A 10 -5.78 11.65 -10.61
C ILE A 10 -4.50 11.06 -10.03
N SER A 11 -3.35 11.58 -10.44
CA SER A 11 -2.15 11.52 -9.61
C SER A 11 -2.36 12.50 -8.46
N VAL A 12 -2.27 12.03 -7.21
CA VAL A 12 -2.43 12.85 -5.98
C VAL A 12 -1.36 13.96 -5.81
N TYR A 13 -0.59 14.27 -6.85
CA TYR A 13 0.39 15.34 -6.89
C TYR A 13 0.03 16.49 -7.86
N ASP A 14 -1.08 16.41 -8.61
CA ASP A 14 -1.53 17.46 -9.55
C ASP A 14 -2.74 18.27 -9.06
N ILE A 15 -2.95 18.36 -7.74
CA ILE A 15 -3.90 19.34 -7.20
C ILE A 15 -3.22 20.71 -7.21
N SER A 16 -3.29 21.40 -8.35
CA SER A 16 -3.41 22.85 -8.32
C SER A 16 -4.69 23.15 -7.56
N VAL A 17 -4.56 23.75 -6.38
CA VAL A 17 -5.63 24.13 -5.44
C VAL A 17 -6.94 24.47 -6.18
N VAL A 18 -7.84 23.49 -6.27
CA VAL A 18 -9.25 23.70 -6.63
C VAL A 18 -9.97 23.93 -5.30
N ASP A 19 -10.76 25.01 -5.24
CA ASP A 19 -11.49 25.48 -4.06
C ASP A 19 -12.04 24.33 -3.20
N ILE A 20 -11.36 24.05 -2.10
CA ILE A 20 -11.78 23.14 -1.05
C ILE A 20 -12.02 23.99 0.19
N SER A 21 -13.21 23.86 0.80
CA SER A 21 -13.63 24.56 2.01
C SER A 21 -12.54 24.47 3.09
N SER A 22 -12.27 25.57 3.81
CA SER A 22 -11.20 25.68 4.81
C SER A 22 -11.28 24.64 5.95
N ASN A 23 -12.43 23.99 6.16
CA ASN A 23 -12.60 22.89 7.11
C ASN A 23 -12.13 21.53 6.59
N ASP A 24 -12.09 21.32 5.27
CA ASP A 24 -11.66 20.06 4.64
C ASP A 24 -10.12 20.00 4.53
N VAL A 25 -9.46 21.16 4.44
CA VAL A 25 -7.99 21.25 4.35
C VAL A 25 -7.32 20.76 5.64
N SER A 26 -7.88 21.07 6.81
CA SER A 26 -7.30 20.63 8.09
C SER A 26 -7.39 19.12 8.28
N GLU A 27 -8.50 18.49 7.86
CA GLU A 27 -8.67 17.04 7.95
C GLU A 27 -7.73 16.30 6.97
N VAL A 28 -7.61 16.80 5.73
CA VAL A 28 -6.68 16.25 4.71
C VAL A 28 -5.22 16.40 5.12
N VAL A 29 -4.81 17.55 5.68
CA VAL A 29 -3.43 17.77 6.16
C VAL A 29 -3.10 16.86 7.35
N ILE A 30 -4.04 16.66 8.28
CA ILE A 30 -3.87 15.78 9.44
C ILE A 30 -3.83 14.31 9.01
N MET A 31 -4.67 13.90 8.05
CA MET A 31 -4.61 12.57 7.45
C MET A 31 -3.24 12.34 6.83
N ASN A 32 -2.78 13.24 5.95
CA ASN A 32 -1.48 13.15 5.29
C ASN A 32 -0.33 13.01 6.32
N ALA A 33 -0.25 13.87 7.33
CA ALA A 33 0.78 13.79 8.38
C ALA A 33 0.76 12.45 9.14
N LYS A 34 -0.42 11.88 9.36
CA LYS A 34 -0.57 10.59 10.05
C LYS A 34 -0.10 9.42 9.20
N VAL A 35 -0.21 9.50 7.87
CA VAL A 35 0.20 8.43 6.95
C VAL A 35 1.69 8.52 6.62
N GLN A 36 2.25 9.74 6.55
CA GLN A 36 3.68 9.97 6.28
C GLN A 36 4.60 9.27 7.30
N LYS A 37 4.17 9.09 8.55
CA LYS A 37 4.99 8.41 9.59
C LYS A 37 5.32 6.95 9.26
N TYR A 38 4.56 6.31 8.36
CA TYR A 38 4.79 4.92 7.94
C TYR A 38 5.81 4.82 6.79
N ILE A 39 6.13 5.95 6.15
CA ILE A 39 6.97 6.01 4.96
C ILE A 39 8.41 6.41 5.34
N PRO A 40 9.44 5.71 4.85
CA PRO A 40 9.40 4.57 3.93
C PRO A 40 8.99 3.26 4.61
N LEU A 41 8.27 2.41 3.88
CA LEU A 41 8.03 1.04 4.32
C LEU A 41 9.29 0.20 4.17
N THR A 42 9.43 -0.82 5.03
CA THR A 42 10.38 -1.89 4.75
C THR A 42 9.88 -2.72 3.57
N GLU A 43 10.79 -3.31 2.80
CA GLU A 43 10.46 -4.18 1.66
C GLU A 43 9.46 -5.29 2.03
N ALA A 44 9.69 -5.97 3.16
CA ALA A 44 8.78 -6.98 3.67
C ALA A 44 7.38 -6.41 3.96
N THR A 45 7.29 -5.23 4.58
CA THR A 45 5.98 -4.60 4.88
C THR A 45 5.26 -4.22 3.61
N TYR A 46 5.97 -3.62 2.65
CA TYR A 46 5.42 -3.23 1.36
C TYR A 46 4.81 -4.43 0.62
N TYR A 47 5.56 -5.53 0.49
CA TYR A 47 5.06 -6.72 -0.20
C TYR A 47 3.94 -7.44 0.55
N ILE A 48 3.93 -7.41 1.90
CA ILE A 48 2.79 -7.90 2.68
C ILE A 48 1.55 -7.06 2.39
N LEU A 49 1.62 -5.73 2.45
CA LEU A 49 0.48 -4.85 2.17
C LEU A 49 -0.01 -5.01 0.72
N LEU A 50 0.92 -5.13 -0.23
CA LEU A 50 0.61 -5.34 -1.64
C LEU A 50 -0.15 -6.66 -1.88
N SER A 51 0.24 -7.72 -1.18
CA SER A 51 -0.44 -9.03 -1.24
C SER A 51 -1.86 -9.00 -0.66
N LEU A 52 -2.16 -8.01 0.19
CA LEU A 52 -3.42 -7.86 0.91
C LEU A 52 -4.43 -6.91 0.23
N VAL A 53 -4.14 -6.48 -1.01
CA VAL A 53 -5.12 -5.78 -1.87
C VAL A 53 -6.39 -6.62 -2.05
N LYS A 54 -6.26 -7.95 -1.97
CA LYS A 54 -7.36 -8.91 -1.82
C LYS A 54 -7.18 -9.71 -0.52
N PRO A 55 -8.28 -10.17 0.11
CA PRO A 55 -8.18 -11.00 1.32
C PRO A 55 -7.30 -12.23 1.12
N MET A 56 -6.35 -12.46 2.03
CA MET A 56 -5.40 -13.56 1.89
C MET A 56 -4.97 -14.17 3.23
N HIS A 57 -4.74 -15.49 3.22
CA HIS A 57 -4.13 -16.21 4.33
C HIS A 57 -2.63 -15.94 4.44
N GLY A 58 -2.08 -16.03 5.65
CA GLY A 58 -0.65 -15.85 5.88
C GLY A 58 0.24 -16.71 4.99
N TYR A 59 -0.12 -17.98 4.76
CA TYR A 59 0.63 -18.84 3.84
C TYR A 59 0.57 -18.36 2.38
N GLY A 60 -0.60 -17.91 1.93
CA GLY A 60 -0.76 -17.34 0.59
C GLY A 60 0.08 -16.07 0.40
N ILE A 61 0.23 -15.24 1.44
CA ILE A 61 1.10 -14.05 1.38
C ILE A 61 2.54 -14.46 1.10
N MET A 62 3.06 -15.49 1.79
CA MET A 62 4.45 -15.95 1.56
C MET A 62 4.65 -16.43 0.13
N GLN A 63 3.70 -17.22 -0.40
CA GLN A 63 3.76 -17.72 -1.78
C GLN A 63 3.68 -16.59 -2.80
N MET A 64 2.71 -15.68 -2.64
CA MET A 64 2.51 -14.56 -3.55
C MET A 64 3.73 -13.64 -3.60
N VAL A 65 4.37 -13.37 -2.45
CA VAL A 65 5.57 -12.54 -2.42
C VAL A 65 6.75 -13.23 -3.11
N GLU A 66 6.95 -14.52 -2.85
CA GLU A 66 8.00 -15.29 -3.54
C GLU A 66 7.77 -15.32 -5.06
N GLU A 67 6.53 -15.54 -5.50
CA GLU A 67 6.16 -15.56 -6.92
C GLU A 67 6.32 -14.18 -7.59
N MET A 68 5.76 -13.13 -6.98
CA MET A 68 5.78 -11.76 -7.52
C MET A 68 7.19 -11.20 -7.63
N THR A 69 8.11 -11.63 -6.77
CA THR A 69 9.51 -11.16 -6.74
C THR A 69 10.48 -12.13 -7.41
N ASN A 70 10.00 -13.15 -8.12
CA ASN A 70 10.83 -14.19 -8.73
C ASN A 70 11.82 -14.82 -7.73
N GLY A 71 11.41 -14.94 -6.47
CA GLY A 71 12.20 -15.52 -5.39
C GLY A 71 13.25 -14.60 -4.74
N GLU A 72 13.36 -13.34 -5.17
CA GLU A 72 14.27 -12.36 -4.55
C GLU A 72 13.88 -12.06 -3.10
N VAL A 73 12.58 -12.00 -2.80
CA VAL A 73 12.06 -11.79 -1.45
C VAL A 73 11.39 -13.06 -0.95
N LYS A 74 11.88 -13.58 0.18
CA LYS A 74 11.31 -14.75 0.85
C LYS A 74 10.92 -14.41 2.28
N LEU A 75 9.63 -14.44 2.56
CA LEU A 75 9.10 -14.17 3.90
C LEU A 75 9.08 -15.46 4.71
N GLY A 76 9.97 -15.56 5.71
CA GLY A 76 9.88 -16.61 6.72
C GLY A 76 8.67 -16.41 7.65
N PRO A 77 8.15 -17.47 8.30
CA PRO A 77 7.00 -17.36 9.20
C PRO A 77 7.18 -16.32 10.31
N GLY A 78 8.37 -16.24 10.91
CA GLY A 78 8.67 -15.25 11.95
C GLY A 78 8.55 -13.81 11.46
N THR A 79 9.07 -13.53 10.26
CA THR A 79 8.98 -12.22 9.62
C THR A 79 7.53 -11.89 9.29
N LEU A 80 6.80 -12.82 8.68
CA LEU A 80 5.39 -12.60 8.32
C LEU A 80 4.56 -12.32 9.57
N TYR A 81 4.56 -13.22 10.55
CA TYR A 81 3.70 -13.09 11.73
C TYR A 81 4.06 -11.88 12.60
N GLY A 82 5.35 -11.53 12.69
CA GLY A 82 5.80 -10.30 13.33
C GLY A 82 5.23 -9.06 12.64
N ASN A 83 5.33 -8.98 11.31
CA ASN A 83 4.79 -7.87 10.54
C ASN A 83 3.26 -7.81 10.59
N THR A 84 2.54 -8.92 10.40
CA THR A 84 1.07 -8.91 10.47
C THR A 84 0.58 -8.51 11.85
N THR A 85 1.24 -8.94 12.93
CA THR A 85 0.90 -8.51 14.31
C THR A 85 1.07 -7.00 14.47
N LYS A 86 2.17 -6.44 13.98
CA LYS A 86 2.41 -4.99 14.00
C LYS A 86 1.36 -4.24 13.18
N LEU A 87 1.09 -4.69 11.95
CA LEU A 87 0.14 -4.06 11.04
C LEU A 87 -1.30 -4.09 11.57
N LEU A 88 -1.71 -5.16 12.24
CA LEU A 88 -2.99 -5.24 12.95
C LEU A 88 -3.07 -4.22 14.09
N LYS A 89 -2.01 -4.14 14.92
CA LYS A 89 -1.93 -3.18 16.02
C LYS A 89 -2.01 -1.74 15.53
N GLU A 90 -1.41 -1.46 14.37
CA GLU A 90 -1.42 -0.15 13.71
C GLU A 90 -2.68 0.09 12.87
N LYS A 91 -3.61 -0.88 12.79
CA LYS A 91 -4.86 -0.83 12.03
C LYS A 91 -4.67 -0.61 10.53
N LEU A 92 -3.53 -1.04 9.99
CA LEU A 92 -3.28 -1.02 8.54
C LEU A 92 -3.90 -2.24 7.84
N ILE A 93 -4.09 -3.33 8.58
CA ILE A 93 -4.81 -4.53 8.11
C ILE A 93 -5.84 -4.95 9.16
N VAL A 94 -6.81 -5.76 8.75
CA VAL A 94 -7.79 -6.39 9.64
C VAL A 94 -7.86 -7.90 9.42
N GLU A 95 -8.26 -8.64 10.45
CA GLU A 95 -8.60 -10.06 10.30
C GLU A 95 -10.01 -10.20 9.74
N VAL A 96 -10.17 -11.02 8.70
CA VAL A 96 -11.47 -11.35 8.12
C VAL A 96 -11.77 -12.84 8.25
N ALA A 97 -13.07 -13.15 8.29
CA ALA A 97 -13.53 -14.52 8.41
C ALA A 97 -13.11 -15.34 7.19
N SER A 98 -12.73 -16.59 7.43
CA SER A 98 -12.46 -17.56 6.37
C SER A 98 -13.23 -18.84 6.63
N THR A 99 -13.52 -19.56 5.56
CA THR A 99 -14.22 -20.85 5.60
C THR A 99 -13.38 -21.93 6.30
N ASP A 100 -12.05 -21.75 6.36
CA ASP A 100 -11.09 -22.83 6.66
C ASP A 100 -10.51 -22.74 8.08
N ARG A 101 -11.11 -21.95 8.99
CA ARG A 101 -10.61 -21.63 10.35
C ARG A 101 -9.21 -20.99 10.40
N LYS A 102 -8.58 -20.72 9.25
CA LYS A 102 -7.29 -20.02 9.15
C LYS A 102 -7.52 -18.51 9.12
N LYS A 103 -6.67 -17.74 9.78
CA LYS A 103 -6.76 -16.28 9.72
C LYS A 103 -6.56 -15.79 8.28
N CYS A 104 -7.48 -14.97 7.79
CA CYS A 104 -7.33 -14.16 6.59
C CYS A 104 -7.09 -12.72 7.02
N TYR A 105 -6.35 -11.99 6.20
CA TYR A 105 -6.12 -10.56 6.38
C TYR A 105 -6.55 -9.80 5.13
N GLU A 106 -6.91 -8.54 5.28
CA GLU A 106 -7.11 -7.59 4.17
C GLU A 106 -6.66 -6.18 4.59
N LEU A 107 -6.41 -5.31 3.61
CA LEU A 107 -6.10 -3.90 3.85
C LEU A 107 -7.30 -3.15 4.45
N THR A 108 -7.04 -2.28 5.42
CA THR A 108 -7.99 -1.21 5.78
C THR A 108 -7.89 -0.05 4.80
N PRO A 109 -8.82 0.92 4.83
CA PRO A 109 -8.67 2.16 4.07
C PRO A 109 -7.34 2.88 4.37
N LEU A 110 -6.93 2.92 5.64
CA LEU A 110 -5.64 3.49 6.04
C LEU A 110 -4.46 2.69 5.48
N GLY A 111 -4.51 1.36 5.52
CA GLY A 111 -3.47 0.50 4.94
C GLY A 111 -3.32 0.68 3.43
N ARG A 112 -4.44 0.89 2.72
CA ARG A 112 -4.46 1.20 1.29
C ARG A 112 -3.77 2.53 1.00
N GLU A 113 -4.08 3.57 1.77
CA GLU A 113 -3.43 4.88 1.62
C GLU A 113 -1.92 4.81 1.88
N VAL A 114 -1.49 4.08 2.93
CA VAL A 114 -0.06 3.83 3.19
C VAL A 114 0.62 3.12 2.02
N LEU A 115 -0.01 2.08 1.45
CA LEU A 115 0.52 1.34 0.31
C LEU A 115 0.66 2.23 -0.94
N GLU A 116 -0.35 3.05 -1.23
CA GLU A 116 -0.34 3.97 -2.37
C GLU A 116 0.72 5.07 -2.23
N LEU A 117 0.91 5.61 -1.01
CA LEU A 117 1.98 6.57 -0.74
C LEU A 117 3.38 5.96 -0.95
N GLU A 118 3.61 4.73 -0.47
CA GLU A 118 4.90 4.07 -0.69
C GLU A 118 5.12 3.75 -2.17
N TYR A 119 4.09 3.27 -2.87
CA TYR A 119 4.15 3.03 -4.31
C TYR A 119 4.56 4.28 -5.08
N ASN A 120 3.92 5.42 -4.80
CA ASN A 120 4.25 6.70 -5.40
C ASN A 120 5.67 7.18 -5.03
N ARG A 121 6.13 6.91 -3.81
CA ARG A 121 7.52 7.20 -3.40
C ARG A 121 8.52 6.37 -4.21
N LEU A 122 8.28 5.05 -4.36
CA LEU A 122 9.13 4.15 -5.14
C LEU A 122 9.18 4.55 -6.61
N GLN A 123 8.05 4.91 -7.22
CA GLN A 123 8.02 5.45 -8.58
C GLN A 123 8.86 6.72 -8.74
N ARG A 124 8.80 7.64 -7.77
CA ARG A 124 9.67 8.83 -7.76
C ARG A 124 11.14 8.45 -7.64
N SER A 125 11.49 7.47 -6.80
CA SER A 125 12.86 6.96 -6.69
C SER A 125 13.37 6.39 -8.01
N VAL A 126 12.57 5.59 -8.71
CA VAL A 126 12.91 5.06 -10.05
C VAL A 126 13.11 6.19 -11.05
N ARG A 127 12.18 7.15 -11.12
CA ARG A 127 12.28 8.31 -12.03
C ARG A 127 13.57 9.12 -11.80
N ASN A 128 13.91 9.37 -10.54
CA ASN A 128 15.14 10.06 -10.18
C ASN A 128 16.38 9.25 -10.62
N GLY A 129 16.37 7.94 -10.38
CA GLY A 129 17.42 7.03 -10.85
C GLY A 129 17.63 7.11 -12.37
N ASN A 130 16.55 6.96 -13.15
CA ASN A 130 16.60 7.02 -14.61
C ASN A 130 17.14 8.37 -15.11
N SER A 131 16.78 9.48 -14.46
CA SER A 131 17.26 10.82 -14.84
C SER A 131 18.77 11.03 -14.69
N ILE A 132 19.43 10.21 -13.84
CA ILE A 132 20.87 10.28 -13.59
C ILE A 132 21.63 9.16 -14.31
N LEU A 133 21.06 7.95 -14.33
CA LEU A 133 21.70 6.77 -14.92
C LEU A 133 21.60 6.72 -16.44
N GLY A 134 20.70 7.51 -17.05
CA GLY A 134 20.69 7.73 -18.49
C GLY A 134 20.23 6.53 -19.33
N GLU A 135 19.29 5.74 -18.81
CA GLU A 135 18.58 4.72 -19.60
C GLU A 135 17.41 5.32 -20.39
#